data_AF-A3J5V4-F1
#
_entry.id   AF-A3J5V4-F1
#
_cell.length_a   1.000
_cell.length_b   1.000
_cell.length_c   1.000
_cell.angle_alpha   90.00
_cell.angle_beta   90.00
_cell.angle_gamma   90.00
#
_symmetry.space_group_name_H-M   'P 1'
#
loop_
_entity.id
_entity.type
_entity.pdbx_description
1 polymer ?
#
loop_
_entity_poly.entity_id
_entity_poly.type
_entity_poly.pdbx_seq_one_letter_code
_entity_poly.pdbx_strand_id
1 'polypeptide(L)'
;MKKLYTILVALLMTATTFAQAPEKMSYQAVIRNSSDALVANQAVGMRISILQTTANGTAVYVETQTPTTNINGLVSIEIGNGTPVTGTFAGIDWATGPYFIKTETDPTGSTTYTITGTSQLMSVPYALYAKTSGSSIPGPQGPAGPQGPAGADGQGGVTTAGSGINVTGAGTLASPYVVSTTSPCGLAIGQTYQGGIIFYLDASGCHGLISAPTDQSISAQWYNGAYMDTRAYGSGLLEGKYNTVIINSNQGGATSAAAICGSLMLGVYDDWYLPSIEELNKMYQNIGQGNALLGNVGGFADGGYWSSTEIDNLHAWVQGFFFGGDPGISYAKVNDFYVRAVRAF
;
A
#
# COMPACT_ATOMS: atom_id res chain seq x y z
N MET A 1 3.72 24.34 -16.02
CA MET A 1 2.83 25.04 -15.06
C MET A 1 1.71 24.13 -14.51
N LYS A 2 0.94 23.40 -15.34
CA LYS A 2 -0.16 22.54 -14.86
C LYS A 2 0.24 21.48 -13.80
N LYS A 3 1.41 20.83 -13.96
CA LYS A 3 1.93 19.82 -13.03
C LYS A 3 2.33 20.37 -11.65
N LEU A 4 2.75 21.64 -11.58
CA LEU A 4 3.11 22.29 -10.31
C LEU A 4 1.86 22.51 -9.45
N TYR A 5 0.74 22.91 -10.07
CA TYR A 5 -0.53 23.05 -9.37
C TYR A 5 -1.05 21.71 -8.86
N THR A 6 -0.87 20.62 -9.61
CA THR A 6 -1.28 19.27 -9.17
C THR A 6 -0.50 18.80 -7.95
N ILE A 7 0.82 19.03 -7.93
CA ILE A 7 1.68 18.72 -6.78
C ILE A 7 1.31 19.59 -5.58
N LEU A 8 1.06 20.89 -5.81
CA LEU A 8 0.67 21.81 -4.73
C LEU A 8 -0.70 21.42 -4.12
N VAL A 9 -1.65 20.99 -4.96
CA VAL A 9 -2.97 20.51 -4.51
C VAL A 9 -2.84 19.19 -3.75
N ALA A 10 -2.03 18.24 -4.22
CA ALA A 10 -1.79 16.99 -3.51
C ALA A 10 -1.10 17.21 -2.15
N LEU A 11 -0.16 18.16 -2.08
CA LEU A 11 0.52 18.56 -0.84
C LEU A 11 -0.44 19.29 0.14
N LEU A 12 -1.38 20.10 -0.38
CA LEU A 12 -2.42 20.71 0.44
C LEU A 12 -3.44 19.67 0.96
N MET A 13 -3.75 18.62 0.19
CA MET A 13 -4.68 17.57 0.63
C MET A 13 -4.10 16.67 1.72
N THR A 14 -2.79 16.42 1.73
CA THR A 14 -2.16 15.62 2.80
C THR A 14 -1.98 16.45 4.08
N ALA A 15 -1.74 17.76 3.95
CA ALA A 15 -1.62 18.68 5.09
C ALA A 15 -2.92 18.92 5.88
N THR A 16 -4.08 18.48 5.38
CA THR A 16 -5.38 18.64 6.04
C THR A 16 -5.92 17.35 6.68
N THR A 17 -5.14 16.26 6.65
CA THR A 17 -5.54 15.00 7.30
C THR A 17 -5.21 15.03 8.79
N PHE A 18 -6.17 15.48 9.61
CA PHE A 18 -6.10 15.32 11.06
C PHE A 18 -6.56 13.91 11.44
N ALA A 19 -5.63 12.98 11.62
CA ALA A 19 -5.92 11.71 12.27
C ALA A 19 -6.03 11.95 13.79
N GLN A 20 -7.13 12.54 14.24
CA GLN A 20 -7.41 12.67 15.67
C GLN A 20 -8.07 11.39 16.17
N ALA A 21 -7.53 10.84 17.26
CA ALA A 21 -8.22 9.79 17.99
C ALA A 21 -9.59 10.34 18.43
N PRO A 22 -10.68 9.55 18.34
CA PRO A 22 -11.99 10.02 18.77
C PRO A 22 -11.95 10.54 20.22
N GLU A 23 -12.42 11.77 20.44
CA GLU A 23 -12.46 12.42 21.76
C GLU A 23 -13.65 11.93 22.60
N LYS A 24 -13.80 10.61 22.69
CA LYS A 24 -14.89 9.94 23.42
C LYS A 24 -14.50 8.53 23.85
N MET A 25 -15.18 8.01 24.87
CA MET A 25 -15.00 6.65 25.38
C MET A 25 -16.33 5.91 25.54
N SER A 26 -16.38 4.63 25.16
CA SER A 26 -17.59 3.81 25.34
C SER A 26 -17.82 3.46 26.81
N TYR A 27 -19.07 3.53 27.26
CA TYR A 27 -19.49 3.17 28.61
C TYR A 27 -20.80 2.39 28.59
N GLN A 28 -20.87 1.32 29.39
CA GLN A 28 -22.05 0.50 29.55
C GLN A 28 -22.31 0.25 31.03
N ALA A 29 -23.58 0.32 31.44
CA ALA A 29 -24.00 0.04 32.80
C ALA A 29 -25.41 -0.56 32.83
N VAL A 30 -25.66 -1.42 33.81
CA VAL A 30 -27.01 -1.92 34.10
C VAL A 30 -27.61 -1.08 35.22
N ILE A 31 -28.76 -0.47 34.97
CA ILE A 31 -29.42 0.44 35.90
C ILE A 31 -30.47 -0.33 36.72
N ARG A 32 -30.33 -0.22 38.04
CA ARG A 32 -31.26 -0.79 39.02
C ARG A 32 -31.78 0.30 39.94
N ASN A 33 -33.06 0.23 40.31
CA ASN A 33 -33.66 1.18 41.25
C ASN A 33 -33.35 0.81 42.72
N SER A 34 -33.87 1.59 43.67
CA SER A 34 -33.66 1.37 45.11
C SER A 34 -34.21 0.04 45.66
N SER A 35 -35.08 -0.64 44.90
CA SER A 35 -35.59 -1.98 45.21
C SER A 35 -34.83 -3.09 44.49
N ASP A 36 -33.66 -2.79 43.91
CA ASP A 36 -32.81 -3.68 43.11
C ASP A 36 -33.45 -4.20 41.80
N ALA A 37 -34.61 -3.64 41.41
CA ALA A 37 -35.30 -3.99 40.18
C ALA A 37 -34.67 -3.27 38.98
N LEU A 38 -34.62 -3.97 37.83
CA LEU A 38 -34.11 -3.41 36.57
C LEU A 38 -34.97 -2.24 36.11
N VAL A 39 -34.34 -1.12 35.76
CA VAL A 39 -34.99 0.00 35.08
C VAL A 39 -34.96 -0.33 33.59
N ALA A 40 -35.98 -1.02 33.07
CA ALA A 40 -36.00 -1.54 31.71
C ALA A 40 -36.82 -0.68 30.74
N ASN A 41 -36.35 -0.51 29.50
CA ASN A 41 -37.03 0.22 28.42
C ASN A 41 -37.47 1.64 28.80
N GLN A 42 -36.65 2.34 29.59
CA GLN A 42 -36.99 3.65 30.14
C GLN A 42 -35.85 4.64 29.94
N ALA A 43 -36.19 5.90 29.66
CA ALA A 43 -35.23 7.00 29.64
C ALA A 43 -34.73 7.28 31.06
N VAL A 44 -33.40 7.33 31.23
CA VAL A 44 -32.73 7.64 32.50
C VAL A 44 -31.88 8.89 32.34
N GLY A 45 -31.79 9.71 33.39
CA GLY A 45 -30.94 10.89 33.41
C GLY A 45 -29.58 10.48 33.93
N MET A 46 -28.51 10.83 33.23
CA MET A 46 -27.14 10.53 33.64
C MET A 46 -26.30 11.78 33.68
N ARG A 47 -25.51 11.94 34.75
CA ARG A 47 -24.40 12.89 34.82
C ARG A 47 -23.11 12.12 35.00
N ILE A 48 -22.15 12.41 34.13
CA ILE A 48 -20.83 11.78 34.13
C ILE A 48 -19.82 12.87 34.47
N SER A 49 -18.93 12.60 35.42
CA SER A 49 -17.84 13.50 35.79
C SER A 49 -16.50 12.78 35.76
N ILE A 50 -15.48 13.46 35.25
CA ILE A 50 -14.08 13.03 35.34
C ILE A 50 -13.44 13.83 36.47
N LEU A 51 -13.05 13.14 37.54
CA LEU A 51 -12.44 13.72 38.73
C LEU A 51 -10.92 13.48 38.69
N GLN A 52 -10.15 14.47 39.10
CA GLN A 52 -8.68 14.39 39.11
C GLN A 52 -8.12 14.07 40.50
N THR A 53 -7.01 13.33 40.56
CA THR A 53 -6.20 13.01 41.75
C THR A 53 -6.84 12.03 42.72
N THR A 54 -8.14 12.18 43.06
CA THR A 54 -8.84 11.28 43.99
C THR A 54 -10.30 11.05 43.59
N ALA A 55 -10.95 10.04 44.18
CA ALA A 55 -12.37 9.73 43.96
C ALA A 55 -13.35 10.84 44.42
N ASN A 56 -12.87 11.83 45.17
CA ASN A 56 -13.63 13.02 45.57
C ASN A 56 -12.94 14.32 45.10
N GLY A 57 -12.03 14.21 44.13
CA GLY A 57 -11.28 15.35 43.60
C GLY A 57 -12.13 16.29 42.75
N THR A 58 -11.50 17.37 42.29
CA THR A 58 -12.16 18.35 41.43
C THR A 58 -12.58 17.71 40.10
N ALA A 59 -13.81 17.99 39.67
CA ALA A 59 -14.30 17.60 38.35
C ALA A 59 -13.65 18.48 37.27
N VAL A 60 -12.82 17.88 36.43
CA VAL A 60 -12.19 18.55 35.28
C VAL A 60 -13.07 18.51 34.03
N TYR A 61 -14.02 17.58 34.01
CA TYR A 61 -15.04 17.48 32.97
C TYR A 61 -16.34 16.95 33.56
N VAL A 62 -17.48 17.52 33.12
CA VAL A 62 -18.83 17.07 33.48
C VAL A 62 -19.72 17.13 32.24
N GLU A 63 -20.48 16.08 31.99
CA GLU A 63 -21.53 16.06 30.96
C GLU A 63 -22.84 15.45 31.48
N THR A 64 -23.94 15.74 30.81
CA THR A 64 -25.23 15.10 31.02
C THR A 64 -25.72 14.37 29.76
N GLN A 65 -26.40 13.25 29.97
CA GLN A 65 -27.00 12.42 28.91
C GLN A 65 -28.36 11.87 29.37
N THR A 66 -29.24 11.57 28.42
CA THR A 66 -30.57 10.96 28.69
C THR A 66 -30.79 9.66 27.89
N PRO A 67 -29.96 8.62 28.08
CA PRO A 67 -30.11 7.37 27.34
C PRO A 67 -31.37 6.60 27.74
N THR A 68 -31.82 5.70 26.87
CA THR A 68 -32.89 4.73 27.15
C THR A 68 -32.28 3.37 27.45
N THR A 69 -32.68 2.74 28.57
CA THR A 69 -32.26 1.38 28.90
C THR A 69 -32.92 0.34 28.00
N ASN A 70 -32.30 -0.81 27.78
CA ASN A 70 -32.94 -1.94 27.10
C ASN A 70 -33.75 -2.82 28.09
N ILE A 71 -34.29 -3.95 27.60
CA ILE A 71 -35.04 -4.91 28.42
C ILE A 71 -34.28 -5.47 29.63
N ASN A 72 -32.94 -5.48 29.56
CA ASN A 72 -32.05 -5.94 30.63
C ASN A 72 -31.58 -4.78 31.53
N GLY A 73 -32.17 -3.58 31.40
CA GLY A 73 -31.74 -2.39 32.14
C GLY A 73 -30.39 -1.82 31.70
N LEU A 74 -29.83 -2.27 30.57
CA LEU A 74 -28.52 -1.84 30.07
C LEU A 74 -28.63 -0.50 29.35
N VAL A 75 -27.79 0.46 29.72
CA VAL A 75 -27.45 1.64 28.92
C VAL A 75 -26.13 1.44 28.18
N SER A 76 -26.04 1.99 26.97
CA SER A 76 -24.81 2.09 26.19
C SER A 76 -24.65 3.53 25.72
N ILE A 77 -23.60 4.20 26.20
CA ILE A 77 -23.33 5.60 25.88
C ILE A 77 -21.87 5.80 25.49
N GLU A 78 -21.60 6.93 24.86
CA GLU A 78 -20.25 7.42 24.60
C GLU A 78 -20.02 8.65 25.48
N ILE A 79 -19.10 8.55 26.44
CA ILE A 79 -18.70 9.68 27.28
C ILE A 79 -17.85 10.63 26.44
N GLY A 80 -18.13 11.92 26.48
CA GLY A 80 -17.53 12.93 25.58
C GLY A 80 -18.50 13.39 24.48
N ASN A 81 -19.61 12.67 24.28
CA ASN A 81 -20.66 12.99 23.30
C ASN A 81 -21.96 13.51 23.96
N GLY A 82 -21.97 13.66 25.28
CA GLY A 82 -23.07 14.25 26.02
C GLY A 82 -23.10 15.77 25.94
N THR A 83 -24.04 16.40 26.65
CA THR A 83 -24.08 17.86 26.78
C THR A 83 -23.09 18.31 27.86
N PRO A 84 -22.00 19.04 27.53
CA PRO A 84 -21.02 19.46 28.51
C PRO A 84 -21.61 20.49 29.49
N VAL A 85 -21.32 20.29 30.78
CA VAL A 85 -21.69 21.20 31.89
C VAL A 85 -20.45 21.91 32.43
N THR A 86 -19.28 21.27 32.40
CA THR A 86 -18.01 21.83 32.84
C THR A 86 -16.88 21.25 32.00
N GLY A 87 -15.96 22.11 31.54
CA GLY A 87 -14.84 21.71 30.70
C GLY A 87 -15.26 21.14 29.33
N THR A 88 -14.28 20.64 28.59
CA THR A 88 -14.49 19.86 27.37
C THR A 88 -13.71 18.54 27.49
N PHE A 89 -14.19 17.47 26.86
CA PHE A 89 -13.50 16.17 26.93
C PHE A 89 -12.10 16.24 26.30
N ALA A 90 -11.98 17.00 25.20
CA ALA A 90 -10.72 17.35 24.53
C ALA A 90 -9.71 18.09 25.44
N GLY A 91 -10.23 18.89 26.37
CA GLY A 91 -9.41 19.75 27.25
C GLY A 91 -8.84 19.03 28.47
N ILE A 92 -9.13 17.74 28.66
CA ILE A 92 -8.61 16.97 29.79
C ILE A 92 -7.12 16.66 29.55
N ASP A 93 -6.25 17.16 30.42
CA ASP A 93 -4.82 16.84 30.39
C ASP A 93 -4.54 15.46 30.98
N TRP A 94 -4.80 14.41 30.21
CA TRP A 94 -4.65 13.01 30.62
C TRP A 94 -3.25 12.62 31.15
N ALA A 95 -2.21 13.46 30.96
CA ALA A 95 -0.87 13.24 31.52
C ALA A 95 -0.80 13.46 33.04
N THR A 96 -1.75 14.19 33.62
CA THR A 96 -1.75 14.61 35.03
C THR A 96 -2.65 13.74 35.93
N GLY A 97 -2.82 12.46 35.55
CA GLY A 97 -3.60 11.48 36.31
C GLY A 97 -3.05 11.20 37.73
N PRO A 98 -3.78 10.42 38.55
CA PRO A 98 -4.88 9.54 38.19
C PRO A 98 -6.23 10.25 38.00
N TYR A 99 -7.11 9.62 37.22
CA TYR A 99 -8.48 10.08 36.98
C TYR A 99 -9.50 9.08 37.49
N PHE A 100 -10.67 9.58 37.86
CA PHE A 100 -11.81 8.79 38.32
C PHE A 100 -13.05 9.16 37.51
N ILE A 101 -13.83 8.17 37.14
CA ILE A 101 -15.16 8.38 36.56
C ILE A 101 -16.19 8.31 37.68
N LYS A 102 -16.92 9.40 37.87
CA LYS A 102 -18.11 9.45 38.72
C LYS A 102 -19.34 9.43 37.83
N THR A 103 -20.23 8.51 38.12
CA THR A 103 -21.53 8.39 37.47
C THR A 103 -22.62 8.68 38.47
N GLU A 104 -23.61 9.43 38.01
CA GLU A 104 -24.78 9.84 38.76
C GLU A 104 -25.98 9.59 37.88
N THR A 105 -26.98 8.86 38.38
CA THR A 105 -28.13 8.41 37.58
C THR A 105 -29.43 8.69 38.30
N ASP A 106 -30.36 9.26 37.55
CA ASP A 106 -31.77 9.42 37.87
C ASP A 106 -32.57 8.38 37.07
N PRO A 107 -33.11 7.35 37.74
CA PRO A 107 -33.85 6.29 37.06
C PRO A 107 -35.17 6.78 36.42
N THR A 108 -35.61 8.00 36.73
CA THR A 108 -36.85 8.59 36.18
C THR A 108 -36.62 9.49 34.97
N GLY A 109 -35.36 9.74 34.59
CA GLY A 109 -35.04 10.58 33.44
C GLY A 109 -34.85 12.07 33.76
N SER A 110 -34.95 12.48 35.03
CA SER A 110 -34.77 13.88 35.46
C SER A 110 -33.31 14.17 35.87
N THR A 111 -33.10 15.23 36.64
CA THR A 111 -31.78 15.68 37.13
C THR A 111 -31.59 15.41 38.62
N THR A 112 -32.46 14.61 39.24
CA THR A 112 -32.37 14.23 40.66
C THR A 112 -31.64 12.90 40.77
N TYR A 113 -30.32 12.96 40.69
CA TYR A 113 -29.48 11.76 40.70
C TYR A 113 -29.48 11.09 42.06
N THR A 114 -29.99 9.86 42.11
CA THR A 114 -30.12 9.06 43.35
C THR A 114 -29.15 7.88 43.40
N ILE A 115 -28.70 7.41 42.25
CA ILE A 115 -27.71 6.34 42.11
C ILE A 115 -26.36 7.00 41.82
N THR A 116 -25.33 6.73 42.62
CA THR A 116 -24.00 7.26 42.38
C THR A 116 -22.93 6.18 42.54
N GLY A 117 -21.91 6.22 41.67
CA GLY A 117 -20.74 5.37 41.76
C GLY A 117 -19.51 6.08 41.24
N THR A 118 -18.38 5.91 41.93
CA THR A 118 -17.08 6.42 41.51
C THR A 118 -16.09 5.27 41.36
N SER A 119 -15.41 5.19 40.23
CA SER A 119 -14.35 4.21 39.97
C SER A 119 -13.13 4.88 39.35
N GLN A 120 -11.93 4.37 39.64
CA GLN A 120 -10.71 4.85 39.00
C GLN A 120 -10.68 4.46 37.52
N LEU A 121 -10.30 5.37 36.64
CA LEU A 121 -10.00 5.06 35.25
C LEU A 121 -8.63 4.40 35.19
N MET A 122 -8.62 3.10 34.90
CA MET A 122 -7.40 2.32 34.70
C MET A 122 -7.03 2.29 33.21
N SER A 123 -5.73 2.31 32.91
CA SER A 123 -5.26 2.17 31.53
C SER A 123 -5.61 0.78 30.98
N VAL A 124 -6.16 0.74 29.76
CA VAL A 124 -6.32 -0.50 29.00
C VAL A 124 -4.97 -0.96 28.41
N PRO A 125 -4.76 -2.25 28.08
CA PRO A 125 -3.48 -2.74 27.53
C PRO A 125 -2.97 -1.97 26.30
N TYR A 126 -3.87 -1.52 25.43
CA TYR A 126 -3.52 -0.69 24.27
C TYR A 126 -3.03 0.72 24.66
N ALA A 127 -3.60 1.32 25.72
CA ALA A 127 -3.19 2.62 26.23
C ALA A 127 -1.83 2.56 26.98
N LEU A 128 -1.48 1.42 27.57
CA LEU A 128 -0.14 1.18 28.13
C LEU A 128 0.95 1.18 27.05
N TYR A 129 0.64 0.65 25.86
CA TYR A 129 1.54 0.69 24.70
C TYR A 129 1.67 2.11 24.10
N ALA A 130 0.63 2.94 24.26
CA ALA A 130 0.66 4.36 23.87
C ALA A 130 1.54 5.24 24.79
N LYS A 131 1.72 4.86 26.06
CA LYS A 131 2.63 5.56 26.99
C LYS A 131 4.10 5.49 26.55
N THR A 132 4.47 4.44 25.81
CA THR A 132 5.81 4.29 25.20
C THR A 132 5.97 5.03 23.87
N SER A 133 4.89 5.45 23.22
CA SER A 133 4.93 6.17 21.92
C SER A 133 4.59 7.65 22.00
N GLY A 134 4.08 8.15 23.14
CA GLY A 134 3.64 9.54 23.34
C GLY A 134 4.72 10.59 23.64
N SER A 135 6.01 10.26 23.60
CA SER A 135 7.09 11.26 23.72
C SER A 135 7.83 11.41 22.39
N SER A 136 7.14 11.96 21.39
CA SER A 136 7.75 12.37 20.12
C SER A 136 8.05 13.87 20.10
N ILE A 137 8.59 14.40 21.19
CA ILE A 137 9.30 15.68 21.15
C ILE A 137 10.77 15.38 21.47
N PRO A 138 11.64 15.19 20.47
CA PRO A 138 13.07 15.16 20.70
C PRO A 138 13.46 16.46 21.42
N GLY A 139 14.11 16.36 22.58
CA GLY A 139 14.70 17.55 23.21
C GLY A 139 15.68 18.24 22.24
N PRO A 140 15.92 19.55 22.38
CA PRO A 140 16.89 20.23 21.53
C PRO A 140 18.24 19.50 21.59
N GLN A 141 18.79 19.21 20.42
CA GLN A 141 20.07 18.53 20.27
C GLN A 141 21.14 19.31 21.05
N GLY A 142 21.77 18.68 22.04
CA GLY A 142 22.93 19.25 22.71
C GLY A 142 24.04 19.54 21.69
N PRO A 143 24.90 20.56 21.90
CA PRO A 143 26.00 20.82 21.01
C PRO A 143 26.85 19.55 20.84
N ALA A 144 27.19 19.22 19.59
CA ALA A 144 27.99 18.04 19.29
C ALA A 144 29.27 18.07 20.12
N GLY A 145 29.51 17.00 20.89
CA GLY A 145 30.78 16.83 21.58
C GLY A 145 31.93 16.81 20.56
N PRO A 146 33.15 17.22 20.93
CA PRO A 146 34.30 17.11 20.04
C PRO A 146 34.43 15.65 19.59
N GLN A 147 34.59 15.46 18.28
CA GLN A 147 34.76 14.14 17.68
C GLN A 147 35.95 13.45 18.38
N GLY A 148 35.67 12.32 19.03
CA GLY A 148 36.72 11.48 19.59
C GLY A 148 37.70 11.05 18.48
N PRO A 149 38.99 10.81 18.80
CA PRO A 149 39.92 10.28 17.82
C PRO A 149 39.32 9.02 17.18
N ALA A 150 39.43 8.92 15.84
CA ALA A 150 38.91 7.78 15.10
C ALA A 150 39.44 6.49 15.74
N GLY A 151 38.52 5.61 16.16
CA GLY A 151 38.89 4.26 16.56
C GLY A 151 39.58 3.56 15.40
N ALA A 152 40.56 2.71 15.68
CA ALA A 152 41.24 1.94 14.65
C ALA A 152 40.21 1.19 13.80
N ASP A 153 40.27 1.38 12.49
CA ASP A 153 39.37 0.76 11.52
C ASP A 153 39.30 -0.75 11.80
N GLY A 154 38.09 -1.23 12.11
CA GLY A 154 37.85 -2.65 12.26
C GLY A 154 38.24 -3.33 10.96
N GLN A 155 39.21 -4.25 11.04
CA GLN A 155 39.52 -5.21 9.99
C GLN A 155 38.21 -5.69 9.37
N GLY A 156 37.99 -5.31 8.11
CA GLY A 156 36.77 -5.57 7.37
C GLY A 156 36.45 -7.06 7.43
N GLY A 157 35.35 -7.39 8.10
CA GLY A 157 34.73 -8.68 7.94
C GLY A 157 34.35 -8.79 6.46
N VAL A 158 35.08 -9.61 5.72
CA VAL A 158 34.63 -10.13 4.43
C VAL A 158 33.32 -10.85 4.74
N THR A 159 32.20 -10.17 4.55
CA THR A 159 30.91 -10.84 4.48
C THR A 159 30.96 -11.69 3.22
N THR A 160 30.95 -13.00 3.39
CA THR A 160 30.69 -13.91 2.28
C THR A 160 29.31 -13.55 1.75
N ALA A 161 29.28 -12.79 0.65
CA ALA A 161 28.03 -12.56 -0.04
C ALA A 161 27.50 -13.93 -0.48
N GLY A 162 26.18 -14.13 -0.46
CA GLY A 162 25.58 -15.39 -0.86
C GLY A 162 26.03 -15.82 -2.26
N SER A 163 25.89 -17.11 -2.59
CA SER A 163 26.24 -17.63 -3.92
C SER A 163 25.70 -16.74 -5.03
N GLY A 164 26.59 -16.28 -5.93
CA GLY A 164 26.23 -15.44 -7.07
C GLY A 164 26.35 -13.92 -6.85
N ILE A 165 26.72 -13.45 -5.66
CA ILE A 165 26.99 -12.03 -5.38
C ILE A 165 28.50 -11.81 -5.24
N ASN A 166 29.09 -10.92 -6.04
CA ASN A 166 30.46 -10.44 -5.85
C ASN A 166 30.42 -9.05 -5.25
N VAL A 167 31.18 -8.84 -4.18
CA VAL A 167 31.45 -7.51 -3.63
C VAL A 167 32.91 -7.22 -3.91
N THR A 168 33.18 -6.23 -4.74
CA THR A 168 34.53 -5.73 -5.04
C THR A 168 34.69 -4.30 -4.50
N GLY A 169 35.92 -3.79 -4.47
CA GLY A 169 36.23 -2.49 -3.88
C GLY A 169 36.50 -2.56 -2.37
N ALA A 170 37.26 -1.59 -1.87
CA ALA A 170 37.73 -1.55 -0.49
C ALA A 170 36.81 -0.73 0.46
N GLY A 171 35.69 -0.22 -0.03
CA GLY A 171 34.79 0.64 0.73
C GLY A 171 35.34 2.05 0.99
N THR A 172 36.35 2.49 0.24
CA THR A 172 36.93 3.83 0.37
C THR A 172 36.35 4.79 -0.68
N LEU A 173 36.51 6.10 -0.49
CA LEU A 173 36.11 7.10 -1.50
C LEU A 173 36.79 6.88 -2.87
N ALA A 174 38.01 6.32 -2.88
CA ALA A 174 38.75 6.00 -4.10
C ALA A 174 38.44 4.59 -4.65
N SER A 175 37.88 3.70 -3.82
CA SER A 175 37.53 2.32 -4.17
C SER A 175 36.22 1.93 -3.48
N PRO A 176 35.09 2.49 -3.93
CA PRO A 176 33.79 2.21 -3.32
C PRO A 176 33.42 0.74 -3.48
N TYR A 177 32.58 0.22 -2.58
CA TYR A 177 32.04 -1.12 -2.76
C TYR A 177 31.21 -1.19 -4.05
N VAL A 178 31.53 -2.15 -4.90
CA VAL A 178 30.78 -2.50 -6.10
C VAL A 178 30.20 -3.89 -5.89
N VAL A 179 28.88 -3.95 -5.76
CA VAL A 179 28.13 -5.21 -5.65
C VAL A 179 27.66 -5.60 -7.04
N SER A 180 28.09 -6.76 -7.53
CA SER A 180 27.60 -7.34 -8.78
C SER A 180 27.00 -8.72 -8.52
N THR A 181 26.04 -9.13 -9.34
CA THR A 181 25.52 -10.50 -9.31
C THR A 181 26.05 -11.22 -10.55
N THR A 182 26.97 -12.16 -10.41
CA THR A 182 27.33 -13.03 -11.52
C THR A 182 26.34 -14.17 -11.57
N SER A 183 25.45 -14.14 -12.57
CA SER A 183 24.70 -15.32 -12.96
C SER A 183 25.69 -16.48 -13.21
N PRO A 184 25.36 -17.72 -12.79
CA PRO A 184 26.16 -18.90 -13.10
C PRO A 184 26.50 -19.07 -14.59
N CYS A 185 25.64 -18.57 -15.49
CA CYS A 185 25.85 -18.63 -16.94
C CYS A 185 26.40 -17.32 -17.54
N GLY A 186 26.82 -16.36 -16.70
CA GLY A 186 27.37 -15.08 -17.15
C GLY A 186 26.35 -14.18 -17.87
N LEU A 187 25.05 -14.43 -17.67
CA LEU A 187 23.96 -13.65 -18.25
C LEU A 187 23.46 -12.58 -17.28
N ALA A 188 23.05 -11.43 -17.82
CA ALA A 188 22.52 -10.33 -17.02
C ALA A 188 21.30 -9.67 -17.68
N ILE A 189 20.43 -9.10 -16.85
CA ILE A 189 19.33 -8.25 -17.31
C ILE A 189 19.88 -7.06 -18.12
N GLY A 190 19.25 -6.76 -19.24
CA GLY A 190 19.64 -5.70 -20.18
C GLY A 190 20.71 -6.12 -21.19
N GLN A 191 21.33 -7.29 -21.04
CA GLN A 191 22.28 -7.82 -22.02
C GLN A 191 21.56 -8.29 -23.28
N THR A 192 22.20 -8.10 -24.45
CA THR A 192 21.76 -8.75 -25.70
C THR A 192 22.12 -10.24 -25.69
N TYR A 193 21.13 -11.09 -25.92
CA TYR A 193 21.28 -12.55 -25.92
C TYR A 193 20.28 -13.20 -26.87
N GLN A 194 20.75 -14.16 -27.68
CA GLN A 194 19.93 -14.89 -28.66
C GLN A 194 19.00 -13.99 -29.51
N GLY A 195 19.51 -12.85 -29.97
CA GLY A 195 18.77 -11.92 -30.83
C GLY A 195 17.77 -11.01 -30.12
N GLY A 196 17.65 -11.09 -28.79
CA GLY A 196 16.82 -10.22 -27.97
C GLY A 196 17.58 -9.56 -26.81
N ILE A 197 16.84 -8.95 -25.90
CA ILE A 197 17.36 -8.28 -24.69
C ILE A 197 16.77 -8.99 -23.46
N ILE A 198 17.63 -9.48 -22.57
CA ILE A 198 17.20 -10.23 -21.38
C ILE A 198 16.45 -9.29 -20.44
N PHE A 199 15.19 -9.58 -20.14
CA PHE A 199 14.40 -8.82 -19.15
C PHE A 199 14.00 -9.65 -17.92
N TYR A 200 14.18 -10.96 -17.98
CA TYR A 200 13.95 -11.86 -16.86
C TYR A 200 14.96 -13.01 -16.92
N LEU A 201 15.45 -13.41 -15.74
CA LEU A 201 16.26 -14.61 -15.53
C LEU A 201 15.59 -15.45 -14.44
N ASP A 202 15.57 -16.77 -14.63
CA ASP A 202 15.11 -17.70 -13.62
C ASP A 202 16.15 -17.84 -12.48
N ALA A 203 15.81 -18.65 -11.47
CA ALA A 203 16.69 -18.88 -10.32
C ALA A 203 18.04 -19.54 -10.69
N SER A 204 18.13 -20.22 -11.84
CA SER A 204 19.39 -20.78 -12.32
C SER A 204 20.32 -19.69 -12.90
N GLY A 205 19.76 -18.57 -13.34
CA GLY A 205 20.47 -17.52 -14.07
C GLY A 205 20.85 -17.91 -15.50
N CYS A 206 20.51 -19.12 -15.94
CA CYS A 206 20.90 -19.68 -17.24
C CYS A 206 19.79 -19.63 -18.28
N HIS A 207 18.53 -19.51 -17.84
CA HIS A 207 17.35 -19.44 -18.68
C HIS A 207 16.50 -18.24 -18.27
N GLY A 208 15.62 -17.82 -19.15
CA GLY A 208 14.80 -16.65 -18.88
C GLY A 208 13.97 -16.20 -20.06
N LEU A 209 13.66 -14.91 -20.08
CA LEU A 209 12.88 -14.28 -21.14
C LEU A 209 13.67 -13.13 -21.77
N ILE A 210 13.57 -13.06 -23.09
CA ILE A 210 14.13 -11.98 -23.90
C ILE A 210 13.02 -11.23 -24.63
N SER A 211 13.16 -9.91 -24.67
CA SER A 211 12.38 -9.01 -25.51
C SER A 211 12.99 -8.96 -26.90
N ALA A 212 12.17 -8.77 -27.94
CA ALA A 212 12.65 -8.36 -29.25
C ALA A 212 13.41 -7.02 -29.11
N PRO A 213 14.43 -6.76 -29.95
CA PRO A 213 15.25 -5.56 -29.84
C PRO A 213 14.54 -4.29 -30.32
N THR A 214 13.49 -4.41 -31.15
CA THR A 214 12.67 -3.30 -31.65
C THR A 214 11.18 -3.64 -31.60
N ASP A 215 10.31 -2.63 -31.69
CA ASP A 215 8.85 -2.84 -31.80
C ASP A 215 8.52 -3.49 -33.14
N GLN A 216 7.60 -4.46 -33.11
CA GLN A 216 7.11 -5.12 -34.33
C GLN A 216 5.97 -4.31 -34.97
N SER A 217 5.28 -3.49 -34.19
CA SER A 217 4.28 -2.54 -34.68
C SER A 217 4.18 -1.34 -33.74
N ILE A 218 3.84 -0.20 -34.33
CA ILE A 218 3.51 1.05 -33.62
C ILE A 218 2.01 1.34 -33.62
N SER A 219 1.22 0.52 -34.31
CA SER A 219 -0.22 0.72 -34.54
C SER A 219 -0.86 -0.62 -34.89
N ALA A 220 -0.97 -1.51 -33.90
CA ALA A 220 -1.70 -2.77 -34.04
C ALA A 220 -2.94 -2.78 -33.16
N GLN A 221 -3.99 -3.43 -33.67
CA GLN A 221 -5.18 -3.74 -32.90
C GLN A 221 -5.02 -5.11 -32.24
N TRP A 222 -5.69 -5.32 -31.10
CA TRP A 222 -5.67 -6.61 -30.42
C TRP A 222 -6.60 -7.62 -31.10
N TYR A 223 -7.72 -7.14 -31.64
CA TYR A 223 -8.69 -7.97 -32.36
C TYR A 223 -8.40 -8.07 -33.88
N ASN A 224 -9.13 -8.97 -34.55
CA ASN A 224 -9.13 -9.12 -36.00
C ASN A 224 -10.55 -8.93 -36.60
N GLY A 225 -11.21 -7.81 -36.28
CA GLY A 225 -12.47 -7.41 -36.90
C GLY A 225 -13.74 -8.05 -36.31
N ALA A 226 -13.64 -8.92 -35.31
CA ALA A 226 -14.78 -9.49 -34.59
C ALA A 226 -14.64 -9.31 -33.08
N TYR A 227 -15.72 -8.86 -32.42
CA TYR A 227 -15.78 -8.79 -30.97
C TYR A 227 -16.07 -10.16 -30.39
N MET A 228 -15.05 -10.79 -29.81
CA MET A 228 -15.16 -12.10 -29.21
C MET A 228 -14.27 -12.25 -27.99
N ASP A 229 -14.69 -13.14 -27.12
CA ASP A 229 -13.96 -13.57 -25.94
C ASP A 229 -13.16 -14.84 -26.28
N THR A 230 -11.85 -14.68 -26.47
CA THR A 230 -10.95 -15.77 -26.85
C THR A 230 -10.59 -16.69 -25.68
N ARG A 231 -10.85 -16.25 -24.45
CA ARG A 231 -10.48 -16.86 -23.17
C ARG A 231 -8.97 -16.84 -22.87
N ALA A 232 -8.24 -15.88 -23.44
CA ALA A 232 -6.81 -15.70 -23.23
C ALA A 232 -6.51 -14.90 -21.95
N TYR A 233 -6.96 -15.40 -20.80
CA TYR A 233 -6.91 -14.66 -19.52
C TYR A 233 -5.59 -14.79 -18.75
N GLY A 234 -4.65 -15.63 -19.22
CA GLY A 234 -3.40 -15.86 -18.51
C GLY A 234 -2.63 -14.55 -18.33
N SER A 235 -2.30 -14.19 -17.09
CA SER A 235 -1.69 -12.88 -16.78
C SER A 235 -0.27 -13.00 -16.24
N GLY A 236 0.16 -14.19 -15.83
CA GLY A 236 1.46 -14.44 -15.21
C GLY A 236 2.61 -14.62 -16.18
N LEU A 237 3.80 -14.83 -15.62
CA LEU A 237 5.01 -15.11 -16.37
C LEU A 237 4.84 -16.36 -17.27
N LEU A 238 5.34 -16.31 -18.51
CA LEU A 238 5.22 -17.37 -19.54
C LEU A 238 3.80 -17.63 -20.08
N GLU A 239 2.76 -16.99 -19.54
CA GLU A 239 1.38 -17.16 -20.02
C GLU A 239 1.17 -16.56 -21.42
N GLY A 240 1.97 -15.56 -21.81
CA GLY A 240 1.88 -14.92 -23.12
C GLY A 240 1.99 -15.90 -24.29
N LYS A 241 2.79 -16.95 -24.13
CA LYS A 241 2.97 -18.01 -25.13
C LYS A 241 1.66 -18.75 -25.40
N TYR A 242 0.95 -19.14 -24.35
CA TYR A 242 -0.32 -19.87 -24.48
C TYR A 242 -1.44 -18.94 -24.97
N ASN A 243 -1.51 -17.73 -24.42
CA ASN A 243 -2.49 -16.74 -24.85
C ASN A 243 -2.37 -16.41 -26.34
N THR A 244 -1.15 -16.21 -26.84
CA THR A 244 -0.91 -15.88 -28.26
C THR A 244 -1.47 -16.97 -29.17
N VAL A 245 -1.27 -18.25 -28.81
CA VAL A 245 -1.84 -19.38 -29.55
C VAL A 245 -3.37 -19.39 -29.47
N ILE A 246 -3.95 -19.16 -28.29
CA ILE A 246 -5.41 -19.11 -28.08
C ILE A 246 -6.03 -17.98 -28.92
N ILE A 247 -5.44 -16.79 -28.90
CA ILE A 247 -5.91 -15.63 -29.66
C ILE A 247 -5.87 -15.93 -31.15
N ASN A 248 -4.73 -16.41 -31.67
CA ASN A 248 -4.56 -16.69 -33.09
C ASN A 248 -5.47 -17.83 -33.56
N SER A 249 -5.76 -18.81 -32.71
CA SER A 249 -6.69 -19.91 -33.02
C SER A 249 -8.15 -19.46 -33.10
N ASN A 250 -8.54 -18.48 -32.27
CA ASN A 250 -9.91 -17.97 -32.22
C ASN A 250 -10.17 -16.87 -33.25
N GLN A 251 -9.25 -15.91 -33.40
CA GLN A 251 -9.44 -14.72 -34.23
C GLN A 251 -8.81 -14.82 -35.62
N GLY A 252 -7.71 -15.57 -35.76
CA GLY A 252 -6.85 -15.51 -36.93
C GLY A 252 -6.36 -14.08 -37.26
N GLY A 253 -5.94 -13.89 -38.51
CA GLY A 253 -5.49 -12.60 -39.04
C GLY A 253 -3.98 -12.45 -39.02
N ALA A 254 -3.44 -11.62 -39.91
CA ALA A 254 -1.99 -11.34 -39.99
C ALA A 254 -1.60 -10.00 -39.34
N THR A 255 -2.58 -9.18 -38.96
CA THR A 255 -2.37 -7.79 -38.52
C THR A 255 -2.73 -7.55 -37.05
N SER A 256 -3.31 -8.53 -36.35
CA SER A 256 -3.56 -8.42 -34.91
C SER A 256 -2.24 -8.49 -34.13
N ALA A 257 -2.21 -7.91 -32.93
CA ALA A 257 -1.02 -7.90 -32.08
C ALA A 257 -0.46 -9.32 -31.85
N ALA A 258 -1.33 -10.29 -31.59
CA ALA A 258 -0.94 -11.69 -31.37
C ALA A 258 -0.42 -12.37 -32.65
N ALA A 259 -0.97 -12.03 -33.82
CA ALA A 259 -0.51 -12.57 -35.10
C ALA A 259 0.84 -12.02 -35.52
N ILE A 260 1.06 -10.72 -35.30
CA ILE A 260 2.34 -10.05 -35.54
C ILE A 260 3.45 -10.75 -34.76
N CYS A 261 3.25 -11.00 -33.46
CA CYS A 261 4.23 -11.71 -32.65
C CYS A 261 4.35 -13.19 -33.03
N GLY A 262 3.22 -13.89 -33.21
CA GLY A 262 3.20 -15.34 -33.47
C GLY A 262 3.72 -15.76 -34.85
N SER A 263 3.84 -14.81 -35.79
CA SER A 263 4.44 -15.01 -37.12
C SER A 263 5.87 -14.47 -37.23
N LEU A 264 6.39 -13.89 -36.15
CA LEU A 264 7.67 -13.21 -36.16
C LEU A 264 8.83 -14.20 -36.26
N MET A 265 9.71 -13.98 -37.23
CA MET A 265 11.01 -14.63 -37.34
C MET A 265 12.12 -13.60 -37.17
N LEU A 266 12.92 -13.72 -36.11
CA LEU A 266 14.11 -12.90 -35.87
C LEU A 266 15.35 -13.79 -35.86
N GLY A 267 16.19 -13.65 -36.89
CA GLY A 267 17.34 -14.53 -37.08
C GLY A 267 16.88 -15.97 -37.33
N VAL A 268 17.24 -16.88 -36.42
CA VAL A 268 16.87 -18.30 -36.49
C VAL A 268 15.68 -18.67 -35.59
N TYR A 269 15.08 -17.69 -34.91
CA TYR A 269 14.04 -17.92 -33.91
C TYR A 269 12.67 -17.51 -34.43
N ASP A 270 11.70 -18.42 -34.34
CA ASP A 270 10.31 -18.31 -34.80
C ASP A 270 9.28 -18.59 -33.67
N ASP A 271 9.75 -18.70 -32.43
CA ASP A 271 8.99 -19.02 -31.22
C ASP A 271 8.60 -17.77 -30.41
N TRP A 272 8.50 -16.63 -31.08
CA TRP A 272 8.10 -15.36 -30.49
C TRP A 272 6.59 -15.30 -30.20
N TYR A 273 6.21 -14.59 -29.15
CA TYR A 273 4.82 -14.46 -28.74
C TYR A 273 4.51 -13.07 -28.16
N LEU A 274 3.22 -12.72 -28.14
CA LEU A 274 2.75 -11.50 -27.52
C LEU A 274 2.80 -11.68 -25.99
N PRO A 275 3.52 -10.82 -25.25
CA PRO A 275 3.71 -10.99 -23.81
C PRO A 275 2.39 -10.86 -23.04
N SER A 276 2.27 -11.62 -21.95
CA SER A 276 1.28 -11.37 -20.91
C SER A 276 1.51 -10.01 -20.24
N ILE A 277 0.52 -9.55 -19.48
CA ILE A 277 0.64 -8.28 -18.75
C ILE A 277 1.79 -8.30 -17.72
N GLU A 278 2.06 -9.42 -17.05
CA GLU A 278 3.20 -9.54 -16.12
C GLU A 278 4.55 -9.51 -16.84
N GLU A 279 4.67 -10.13 -18.02
CA GLU A 279 5.89 -10.07 -18.82
C GLU A 279 6.19 -8.64 -19.31
N LEU A 280 5.15 -7.89 -19.72
CA LEU A 280 5.27 -6.47 -20.05
C LEU A 280 5.68 -5.61 -18.86
N ASN A 281 5.08 -5.86 -17.69
CA ASN A 281 5.44 -5.16 -16.46
C ASN A 281 6.92 -5.43 -16.10
N LYS A 282 7.39 -6.68 -16.26
CA LYS A 282 8.81 -7.00 -16.08
C LYS A 282 9.70 -6.28 -17.09
N MET A 283 9.30 -6.20 -18.36
CA MET A 283 10.04 -5.40 -19.35
C MET A 283 10.11 -3.93 -18.94
N TYR A 284 9.00 -3.32 -18.51
CA TYR A 284 8.98 -1.93 -18.01
C TYR A 284 9.95 -1.71 -16.84
N GLN A 285 9.91 -2.60 -15.84
CA GLN A 285 10.73 -2.51 -14.62
C GLN A 285 12.21 -2.77 -14.86
N ASN A 286 12.54 -3.72 -15.75
CA ASN A 286 13.89 -4.25 -15.85
C ASN A 286 14.68 -3.74 -17.05
N ILE A 287 14.02 -3.40 -18.16
CA ILE A 287 14.69 -2.92 -19.37
C ILE A 287 14.04 -1.68 -19.98
N GLY A 288 12.93 -1.19 -19.41
CA GLY A 288 12.20 -0.01 -19.88
C GLY A 288 12.37 1.21 -18.98
N GLN A 289 11.46 2.17 -19.15
CA GLN A 289 11.44 3.45 -18.45
C GLN A 289 11.32 3.33 -16.91
N GLY A 290 10.94 2.16 -16.38
CA GLY A 290 10.86 1.91 -14.94
C GLY A 290 12.19 1.52 -14.28
N ASN A 291 13.21 1.17 -15.05
CA ASN A 291 14.50 0.76 -14.47
C ASN A 291 15.33 1.98 -14.05
N ALA A 292 15.56 2.13 -12.74
CA ALA A 292 16.33 3.25 -12.19
C ALA A 292 17.85 3.18 -12.46
N LEU A 293 18.40 2.00 -12.74
CA LEU A 293 19.84 1.77 -12.92
C LEU A 293 20.23 1.73 -14.41
N LEU A 294 19.54 0.91 -15.19
CA LEU A 294 19.82 0.74 -16.63
C LEU A 294 19.11 1.80 -17.47
N GLY A 295 17.98 2.32 -17.00
CA GLY A 295 17.06 3.10 -17.83
C GLY A 295 16.41 2.24 -18.92
N ASN A 296 15.90 2.92 -19.95
CA ASN A 296 15.21 2.30 -21.08
C ASN A 296 16.19 1.68 -22.10
N VAL A 297 16.90 0.63 -21.70
CA VAL A 297 17.82 -0.13 -22.58
C VAL A 297 17.10 -0.96 -23.64
N GLY A 298 15.82 -1.27 -23.42
CA GLY A 298 14.95 -1.98 -24.37
C GLY A 298 14.44 -1.10 -25.52
N GLY A 299 14.67 0.22 -25.45
CA GLY A 299 14.28 1.16 -26.49
C GLY A 299 12.77 1.23 -26.71
N PHE A 300 11.98 1.15 -25.63
CA PHE A 300 10.53 1.28 -25.69
C PHE A 300 10.12 2.73 -25.97
N ALA A 301 9.08 2.92 -26.78
CA ALA A 301 8.46 4.20 -27.00
C ALA A 301 7.69 4.69 -25.77
N ASP A 302 7.43 6.00 -25.71
CA ASP A 302 6.55 6.59 -24.70
C ASP A 302 5.07 6.35 -25.10
N GLY A 303 4.50 5.23 -24.65
CA GLY A 303 3.19 4.79 -25.12
C GLY A 303 2.67 3.50 -24.46
N GLY A 304 1.51 3.04 -24.92
CA GLY A 304 0.89 1.79 -24.47
C GLY A 304 1.31 0.60 -25.34
N TYR A 305 1.57 -0.54 -24.69
CA TYR A 305 1.92 -1.80 -25.32
C TYR A 305 0.86 -2.86 -25.06
N TRP A 306 0.36 -3.49 -26.13
CA TRP A 306 -0.61 -4.57 -26.00
C TRP A 306 -0.03 -5.76 -25.27
N SER A 307 -0.74 -6.24 -24.25
CA SER A 307 -0.53 -7.58 -23.70
C SER A 307 -1.43 -8.61 -24.39
N SER A 308 -1.07 -9.88 -24.29
CA SER A 308 -1.94 -10.99 -24.67
C SER A 308 -3.06 -11.27 -23.67
N THR A 309 -3.08 -10.58 -22.52
CA THR A 309 -4.02 -10.85 -21.43
C THR A 309 -5.36 -10.19 -21.74
N GLU A 310 -6.35 -11.00 -22.08
CA GLU A 310 -7.72 -10.60 -22.36
C GLU A 310 -8.50 -10.32 -21.07
N ILE A 311 -9.51 -9.44 -21.15
CA ILE A 311 -10.44 -9.16 -20.05
C ILE A 311 -11.82 -9.72 -20.37
N ASP A 312 -12.36 -9.34 -21.52
CA ASP A 312 -13.68 -9.72 -21.99
C ASP A 312 -13.72 -9.68 -23.53
N ASN A 313 -14.89 -9.75 -24.15
CA ASN A 313 -15.02 -9.73 -25.61
C ASN A 313 -14.64 -8.39 -26.28
N LEU A 314 -14.53 -7.30 -25.51
CA LEU A 314 -14.27 -5.95 -25.98
C LEU A 314 -12.91 -5.40 -25.55
N HIS A 315 -12.35 -5.86 -24.43
CA HIS A 315 -11.18 -5.25 -23.79
C HIS A 315 -10.03 -6.23 -23.56
N ALA A 316 -8.81 -5.69 -23.58
CA ALA A 316 -7.58 -6.37 -23.19
C ALA A 316 -6.66 -5.43 -22.41
N TRP A 317 -5.67 -5.97 -21.72
CA TRP A 317 -4.73 -5.18 -20.94
C TRP A 317 -3.61 -4.58 -21.79
N VAL A 318 -3.23 -3.35 -21.45
CA VAL A 318 -2.11 -2.58 -22.02
C VAL A 318 -1.17 -2.18 -20.90
N GLN A 319 0.15 -2.31 -21.12
CA GLN A 319 1.16 -1.75 -20.22
C GLN A 319 1.60 -0.38 -20.73
N GLY A 320 1.54 0.64 -19.87
CA GLY A 320 2.08 1.96 -20.16
C GLY A 320 3.60 2.02 -19.95
N PHE A 321 4.34 2.47 -20.96
CA PHE A 321 5.78 2.73 -20.90
C PHE A 321 6.04 4.24 -20.85
N PHE A 322 5.64 4.89 -19.75
CA PHE A 322 5.92 6.32 -19.47
C PHE A 322 6.59 6.49 -18.11
N PHE A 323 7.18 7.68 -17.88
CA PHE A 323 7.79 8.02 -16.59
C PHE A 323 6.73 8.01 -15.48
N GLY A 324 6.90 7.10 -14.50
CA GLY A 324 5.94 6.89 -13.40
C GLY A 324 5.01 5.69 -13.58
N GLY A 325 4.86 5.16 -14.80
CA GLY A 325 4.24 3.87 -15.16
C GLY A 325 2.83 3.62 -14.62
N ASP A 326 1.81 3.56 -15.47
CA ASP A 326 0.53 3.00 -15.02
C ASP A 326 0.59 1.47 -15.02
N PRO A 327 0.27 0.81 -13.89
CA PRO A 327 0.14 -0.64 -13.85
C PRO A 327 -1.13 -1.02 -14.64
N GLY A 328 -0.96 -1.75 -15.75
CA GLY A 328 -2.01 -2.39 -16.54
C GLY A 328 -3.33 -1.62 -16.67
N ILE A 329 -3.57 -0.95 -17.80
CA ILE A 329 -4.86 -0.31 -18.10
C ILE A 329 -5.60 -1.15 -19.14
N SER A 330 -6.91 -1.31 -18.98
CA SER A 330 -7.76 -1.95 -19.97
C SER A 330 -8.15 -0.98 -21.08
N TYR A 331 -8.01 -1.40 -22.34
CA TYR A 331 -8.50 -0.65 -23.51
C TYR A 331 -9.31 -1.53 -24.44
N ALA A 332 -10.15 -0.88 -25.26
CA ALA A 332 -10.90 -1.56 -26.30
C ALA A 332 -9.93 -2.19 -27.31
N LYS A 333 -10.18 -3.45 -27.67
CA LYS A 333 -9.32 -4.25 -28.57
C LYS A 333 -9.16 -3.65 -29.97
N VAL A 334 -10.03 -2.71 -30.33
CA VAL A 334 -10.02 -1.97 -31.61
C VAL A 334 -9.02 -0.81 -31.61
N ASN A 335 -8.47 -0.44 -30.47
CA ASN A 335 -7.51 0.64 -30.37
C ASN A 335 -6.13 0.18 -30.87
N ASP A 336 -5.40 1.14 -31.42
CA ASP A 336 -4.04 0.93 -31.91
C ASP A 336 -3.02 1.19 -30.81
N PHE A 337 -2.14 0.21 -30.57
CA PHE A 337 -1.03 0.32 -29.63
C PHE A 337 0.25 -0.33 -30.17
N TYR A 338 1.34 -0.13 -29.45
CA TYR A 338 2.63 -0.73 -29.76
C TYR A 338 2.62 -2.25 -29.46
N VAL A 339 3.48 -2.98 -30.17
CA VAL A 339 3.66 -4.42 -30.03
C VAL A 339 5.13 -4.75 -29.91
N ARG A 340 5.49 -5.42 -28.82
CA ARG A 340 6.84 -5.95 -28.58
C ARG A 340 6.73 -7.44 -28.27
N ALA A 341 7.31 -8.28 -29.12
CA ALA A 341 7.34 -9.71 -28.93
C ALA A 341 8.38 -10.12 -27.88
N VAL A 342 8.11 -11.24 -27.21
CA VAL A 342 9.04 -11.88 -26.27
C VAL A 342 9.19 -13.37 -26.60
N ARG A 343 10.28 -13.99 -26.14
CA ARG A 343 10.46 -15.45 -26.18
C ARG A 343 11.25 -15.93 -24.96
N ALA A 344 11.12 -17.21 -24.65
CA ALA A 344 11.95 -17.88 -23.66
C ALA A 344 13.27 -18.36 -24.29
N PHE A 345 14.30 -18.51 -23.48
CA PHE A 345 15.58 -19.10 -23.87
C PHE A 345 16.12 -20.05 -22.81
#